data_AF-A0A393ETP0-F1
#
_entry.id   AF-A0A393ETP0-F1
#
_cell.length_a   1.000
_cell.length_b   1.000
_cell.length_c   1.000
_cell.angle_alpha   90.00
_cell.angle_beta   90.00
_cell.angle_gamma   90.00
#
_symmetry.space_group_name_H-M   'P 1'
#
loop_
_entity.id
_entity.type
_entity.pdbx_description
1 polymer ?
#
loop_
_entity_poly.entity_id
_entity_poly.type
_entity_poly.pdbx_seq_one_letter_code
_entity_poly.pdbx_strand_id
1 'polypeptide(L)'
;MENILLASINNSDENTRIFAYEYLYYFDSEAVFQAALIGTTDDDDLVQMCSIEILGNLVKVESLPYLKKALGDNNPDVRCFAAESIGFVGTDEAKAILQEQLNRETDSFAKVGIYYALYLLGREEMLPKLLSLLDDNYHLTVIRSLDVLRDVVNQTNKENILLNIEKLLKRDIPISVKEKAEVVLQEIKGS
;
A
#
# COMPACT_ATOMS: atom_id res chain seq x y z
N MET A 1 1.13 27.32 -0.17
CA MET A 1 0.20 26.21 -0.44
C MET A 1 0.09 25.31 0.77
N GLU A 2 1.20 24.74 1.26
CA GLU A 2 1.26 23.91 2.48
C GLU A 2 0.43 24.43 3.67
N ASN A 3 0.66 25.67 4.11
CA ASN A 3 -0.07 26.26 5.25
C ASN A 3 -1.60 26.30 5.05
N ILE A 4 -2.08 26.41 3.82
CA ILE A 4 -3.53 26.40 3.51
C ILE A 4 -4.08 24.99 3.69
N LEU A 5 -3.34 23.99 3.21
CA LEU A 5 -3.72 22.58 3.37
C LEU A 5 -3.70 22.17 4.84
N LEU A 6 -2.65 22.55 5.59
CA LEU A 6 -2.54 22.32 7.03
C LEU A 6 -3.71 22.95 7.82
N ALA A 7 -4.25 24.08 7.37
CA ALA A 7 -5.41 24.70 8.00
C ALA A 7 -6.72 23.93 7.76
N SER A 8 -6.75 23.04 6.77
CA SER A 8 -7.94 22.30 6.33
C SER A 8 -8.03 20.87 6.87
N ILE A 9 -7.00 20.38 7.57
CA ILE A 9 -6.93 18.96 8.03
C ILE A 9 -8.01 18.59 9.06
N ASN A 10 -8.66 19.56 9.70
CA ASN A 10 -9.74 19.36 10.67
C ASN A 10 -11.08 19.94 10.18
N ASN A 11 -11.24 20.09 8.86
CA ASN A 11 -12.50 20.59 8.30
C ASN A 11 -13.64 19.60 8.59
N SER A 12 -14.84 20.12 8.86
CA SER A 12 -16.02 19.27 9.09
C SER A 12 -16.45 18.47 7.87
N ASP A 13 -16.13 18.94 6.65
CA ASP A 13 -16.36 18.22 5.40
C ASP A 13 -15.20 17.27 5.10
N GLU A 14 -15.49 15.97 4.96
CA GLU A 14 -14.48 14.95 4.68
C GLU A 14 -13.75 15.20 3.36
N ASN A 15 -14.44 15.68 2.32
CA ASN A 15 -13.82 15.93 1.01
C ASN A 15 -12.73 17.01 1.09
N THR A 16 -12.95 18.04 1.90
CA THR A 16 -11.95 19.08 2.17
C THR A 16 -10.76 18.51 2.94
N ARG A 17 -10.98 17.58 3.88
CA ARG A 17 -9.88 16.90 4.58
C ARG A 17 -9.10 15.98 3.63
N ILE A 18 -9.79 15.16 2.84
CA ILE A 18 -9.18 14.29 1.82
C ILE A 18 -8.30 15.11 0.90
N PHE A 19 -8.83 16.18 0.30
CA PHE A 19 -8.06 17.07 -0.55
C PHE A 19 -6.84 17.67 0.18
N ALA A 20 -6.97 18.02 1.46
CA ALA A 20 -5.83 18.50 2.23
C ALA A 20 -4.73 17.44 2.31
N TYR A 21 -5.05 16.20 2.71
CA TYR A 21 -4.07 15.13 2.85
C TYR A 21 -3.50 14.64 1.51
N GLU A 22 -4.33 14.50 0.47
CA GLU A 22 -3.87 14.15 -0.89
C GLU A 22 -2.76 15.09 -1.38
N TYR A 23 -2.87 16.39 -1.11
CA TYR A 23 -1.86 17.36 -1.53
C TYR A 23 -0.74 17.56 -0.52
N LEU A 24 -0.97 17.29 0.78
CA LEU A 24 0.09 17.28 1.79
C LEU A 24 1.14 16.20 1.51
N TYR A 25 0.78 15.12 0.81
CA TYR A 25 1.69 14.09 0.30
C TYR A 25 2.93 14.64 -0.40
N TYR A 26 2.81 15.76 -1.12
CA TYR A 26 3.92 16.35 -1.89
C TYR A 26 4.86 17.23 -1.06
N PHE A 27 4.69 17.30 0.25
CA PHE A 27 5.49 18.13 1.15
C PHE A 27 6.27 17.28 2.14
N ASP A 28 7.55 17.60 2.32
CA ASP A 28 8.43 16.99 3.30
C ASP A 28 8.75 18.01 4.40
N SER A 29 7.86 18.08 5.39
CA SER A 29 8.01 19.00 6.53
C SER A 29 7.58 18.34 7.84
N GLU A 30 8.11 18.85 8.95
CA GLU A 30 7.68 18.40 10.27
C GLU A 30 6.20 18.71 10.53
N ALA A 31 5.68 19.82 9.98
CA ALA A 31 4.26 20.15 10.11
C ALA A 31 3.36 19.15 9.38
N VAL A 32 3.78 18.70 8.19
CA VAL A 32 3.10 17.65 7.42
C VAL A 32 3.15 16.32 8.15
N PHE A 33 4.32 15.98 8.73
CA PHE A 33 4.44 14.77 9.54
C PHE A 33 3.46 14.78 10.72
N GLN A 34 3.40 15.87 11.48
CA GLN A 34 2.46 16.00 12.61
C GLN A 34 1.00 15.96 12.16
N ALA A 35 0.67 16.57 11.00
CA ALA A 35 -0.66 16.47 10.42
C ALA A 35 -1.01 15.02 10.07
N ALA A 36 -0.11 14.30 9.39
CA ALA A 36 -0.33 12.90 9.02
C ALA A 36 -0.52 11.99 10.25
N LEU A 37 0.21 12.23 11.34
CA LEU A 37 -0.03 11.50 12.60
C LEU A 37 -1.46 11.69 13.12
N ILE A 38 -2.03 12.90 13.02
CA ILE A 38 -3.42 13.19 13.41
C ILE A 38 -4.40 12.44 12.50
N GLY A 39 -4.21 12.54 11.19
CA GLY A 39 -5.12 11.95 10.19
C GLY A 39 -5.17 10.42 10.21
N THR A 40 -4.19 9.73 10.79
CA THR A 40 -4.27 8.25 11.02
C THR A 40 -5.41 7.81 11.94
N THR A 41 -6.12 8.74 12.56
CA THR A 41 -7.25 8.47 13.45
C THR A 41 -8.54 9.20 13.04
N ASP A 42 -8.57 9.70 11.81
CA ASP A 42 -9.75 10.33 11.22
C ASP A 42 -10.92 9.33 11.11
N ASP A 43 -12.15 9.84 11.10
CA ASP A 43 -13.34 9.00 10.98
C ASP A 43 -13.63 8.55 9.54
N ASP A 44 -13.00 9.21 8.56
CA ASP A 44 -13.06 8.84 7.16
C ASP A 44 -11.85 7.98 6.75
N ASP A 45 -12.13 6.83 6.12
CA ASP A 45 -11.10 5.86 5.74
C ASP A 45 -10.15 6.41 4.66
N LEU A 46 -10.60 7.29 3.76
CA LEU A 46 -9.74 7.89 2.73
C LEU A 46 -8.76 8.87 3.37
N VAL A 47 -9.21 9.67 4.35
CA VAL A 47 -8.31 10.54 5.12
C VAL A 47 -7.25 9.73 5.85
N GLN A 48 -7.65 8.61 6.49
CA GLN A 48 -6.71 7.70 7.14
C GLN A 48 -5.68 7.16 6.16
N MET A 49 -6.11 6.65 5.00
CA MET A 49 -5.20 6.10 3.98
C MET A 49 -4.24 7.15 3.43
N CYS A 50 -4.71 8.34 3.05
CA CYS A 50 -3.82 9.42 2.60
C CYS A 50 -2.79 9.80 3.67
N SER A 51 -3.20 9.84 4.94
CA SER A 51 -2.31 10.12 6.06
C SER A 51 -1.26 9.04 6.27
N ILE A 52 -1.66 7.78 6.16
CA ILE A 52 -0.77 6.61 6.24
C ILE A 52 0.24 6.61 5.10
N GLU A 53 -0.17 6.94 3.89
CA GLU A 53 0.73 7.08 2.73
C GLU A 53 1.76 8.19 2.94
N ILE A 54 1.34 9.36 3.44
CA ILE A 54 2.28 10.44 3.81
C ILE A 54 3.34 9.93 4.78
N LEU A 55 2.94 9.22 5.84
CA LEU A 55 3.89 8.67 6.83
C LEU A 55 4.87 7.69 6.20
N GLY A 56 4.40 6.84 5.29
CA GLY A 56 5.23 5.92 4.51
C GLY A 56 6.25 6.64 3.64
N ASN A 57 5.85 7.73 2.97
CA ASN A 57 6.72 8.55 2.13
C ASN A 57 7.76 9.35 2.93
N LEU A 58 7.42 9.76 4.16
CA LEU A 58 8.35 10.48 5.05
C LEU A 58 9.36 9.57 5.76
N VAL A 59 9.10 8.26 5.82
CA VAL A 59 10.04 7.23 6.31
C VAL A 59 10.59 7.50 7.72
N LYS A 60 9.76 8.06 8.62
CA LYS A 60 10.16 8.35 10.00
C LYS A 60 9.80 7.20 10.94
N VAL A 61 10.75 6.72 11.73
CA VAL A 61 10.56 5.61 12.70
C VAL A 61 9.49 5.95 13.74
N GLU A 62 9.35 7.22 14.07
CA GLU A 62 8.34 7.78 14.97
C GLU A 62 6.90 7.50 14.51
N SER A 63 6.68 7.16 13.23
CA SER A 63 5.37 6.77 12.70
C SER A 63 4.95 5.34 13.06
N LEU A 64 5.89 4.46 13.42
CA LEU A 64 5.60 3.02 13.61
C LEU A 64 4.49 2.73 14.62
N PRO A 65 4.37 3.42 15.77
CA PRO A 65 3.25 3.18 16.69
C PRO A 65 1.87 3.49 16.08
N TYR A 66 1.80 4.51 15.21
CA TYR A 66 0.56 4.94 14.54
C TYR A 66 0.21 3.97 13.42
N LEU A 67 1.19 3.61 12.59
CA LEU A 67 1.00 2.61 11.54
C LEU A 67 0.66 1.23 12.12
N LYS A 68 1.28 0.82 13.23
CA LYS A 68 0.94 -0.43 13.94
C LYS A 68 -0.50 -0.41 14.45
N LYS A 69 -1.03 0.74 14.87
CA LYS A 69 -2.44 0.88 15.25
C LYS A 69 -3.36 0.72 14.04
N ALA A 70 -3.00 1.32 12.89
CA ALA A 70 -3.76 1.21 11.64
C ALA A 70 -3.82 -0.23 11.07
N LEU A 71 -2.83 -1.09 11.39
CA LEU A 71 -2.92 -2.54 11.11
C LEU A 71 -4.06 -3.25 11.87
N GLY A 72 -4.68 -2.59 12.85
CA GLY A 72 -5.85 -3.09 13.57
C GLY A 72 -7.18 -2.55 13.05
N ASP A 73 -7.19 -1.78 11.96
CA ASP A 73 -8.41 -1.17 11.42
C ASP A 73 -9.39 -2.22 10.88
N ASN A 74 -10.69 -1.92 10.92
CA ASN A 74 -11.72 -2.81 10.38
C ASN A 74 -11.68 -2.85 8.84
N ASN A 75 -11.31 -1.74 8.20
CA ASN A 75 -11.18 -1.64 6.76
C ASN A 75 -9.87 -2.32 6.29
N PRO A 76 -9.94 -3.36 5.45
CA PRO A 76 -8.75 -4.03 4.92
C PRO A 76 -7.86 -3.14 4.07
N ASP A 77 -8.41 -2.09 3.46
CA ASP A 77 -7.65 -1.15 2.64
C ASP A 77 -6.71 -0.34 3.52
N VAL A 78 -7.21 0.23 4.62
CA VAL A 78 -6.41 0.91 5.65
C VAL A 78 -5.28 0.00 6.17
N ARG A 79 -5.59 -1.27 6.44
CA ARG A 79 -4.57 -2.25 6.87
C ARG A 79 -3.52 -2.53 5.79
N CYS A 80 -3.92 -2.59 4.52
CA CYS A 80 -3.02 -2.77 3.38
C CYS A 80 -2.01 -1.60 3.32
N PHE A 81 -2.50 -0.36 3.26
CA PHE A 81 -1.66 0.84 3.20
C PHE A 81 -0.77 0.98 4.44
N ALA A 82 -1.28 0.64 5.63
CA ALA A 82 -0.49 0.66 6.86
C ALA A 82 0.69 -0.33 6.78
N ALA A 83 0.46 -1.54 6.26
CA ALA A 83 1.52 -2.52 6.09
C ALA A 83 2.59 -2.05 5.11
N GLU A 84 2.18 -1.45 3.99
CA GLU A 84 3.12 -0.91 3.00
C GLU A 84 3.96 0.23 3.56
N SER A 85 3.34 1.21 4.24
CA SER A 85 4.05 2.30 4.89
C SER A 85 5.03 1.81 5.95
N ILE A 86 4.70 0.77 6.71
CA ILE A 86 5.64 0.12 7.64
C ILE A 86 6.82 -0.50 6.85
N GLY A 87 6.55 -1.13 5.71
CA GLY A 87 7.59 -1.64 4.81
C GLY A 87 8.58 -0.55 4.37
N PHE A 88 8.08 0.63 4.00
CA PHE A 88 8.92 1.76 3.61
C PHE A 88 9.79 2.29 4.74
N VAL A 89 9.30 2.30 5.99
CA VAL A 89 10.11 2.68 7.17
C VAL A 89 11.36 1.80 7.31
N GLY A 90 11.33 0.53 6.88
CA GLY A 90 12.56 -0.18 6.55
C GLY A 90 13.34 -0.79 7.73
N THR A 91 12.82 -0.74 8.97
CA THR A 91 13.57 -1.19 10.16
C THR A 91 13.32 -2.66 10.52
N ASP A 92 14.19 -3.25 11.36
CA ASP A 92 13.96 -4.58 11.94
C ASP A 92 12.68 -4.61 12.79
N GLU A 93 12.34 -3.50 13.44
CA GLU A 93 11.07 -3.35 14.16
C GLU A 93 9.89 -3.40 13.18
N ALA A 94 9.94 -2.68 12.07
CA ALA A 94 8.92 -2.75 11.01
C ALA A 94 8.73 -4.18 10.50
N LYS A 95 9.83 -4.90 10.25
CA LYS A 95 9.80 -6.31 9.85
C LYS A 95 9.12 -7.21 10.88
N ALA A 96 9.41 -6.99 12.18
CA ALA A 96 8.79 -7.74 13.27
C ALA A 96 7.28 -7.46 13.37
N ILE A 97 6.86 -6.19 13.26
CA ILE A 97 5.46 -5.78 13.26
C ILE A 97 4.69 -6.46 12.11
N LEU A 98 5.24 -6.46 10.90
CA LEU A 98 4.62 -7.09 9.73
C LEU A 98 4.52 -8.60 9.86
N GLN A 99 5.55 -9.25 10.43
CA GLN A 99 5.52 -10.69 10.68
C GLN A 99 4.47 -11.08 11.72
N GLU A 100 4.27 -10.25 12.76
CA GLU A 100 3.20 -10.42 13.74
C GLU A 100 1.83 -10.28 13.06
N GLN A 101 1.64 -9.23 12.24
CA GLN A 101 0.38 -9.01 11.52
C GLN A 101 0.06 -10.14 10.56
N LEU A 102 1.04 -10.64 9.82
CA LEU A 102 0.84 -11.73 8.86
C LEU A 102 0.24 -12.99 9.51
N ASN A 103 0.57 -13.27 10.77
CA ASN A 103 0.10 -14.46 11.47
C ASN A 103 -1.40 -14.42 11.82
N ARG A 104 -2.01 -13.23 11.78
CA ARG A 104 -3.42 -13.01 12.15
C ARG A 104 -4.27 -12.42 11.03
N GLU A 105 -3.66 -11.88 9.98
CA GLU A 105 -4.41 -11.31 8.86
C GLU A 105 -5.14 -12.40 8.07
N THR A 106 -6.43 -12.19 7.84
CA THR A 106 -7.27 -13.12 7.10
C THR A 106 -7.62 -12.59 5.73
N ASP A 107 -7.77 -11.27 5.59
CA ASP A 107 -8.22 -10.62 4.37
C ASP A 107 -7.15 -10.65 3.27
N SER A 108 -7.56 -11.00 2.05
CA SER A 108 -6.64 -11.11 0.91
C SER A 108 -6.11 -9.76 0.44
N PHE A 109 -6.91 -8.69 0.50
CA PHE A 109 -6.47 -7.35 0.11
C PHE A 109 -5.42 -6.82 1.07
N ALA A 110 -5.68 -6.90 2.38
CA ALA A 110 -4.71 -6.51 3.41
C ALA A 110 -3.39 -7.31 3.32
N LYS A 111 -3.46 -8.61 2.95
CA LYS A 111 -2.27 -9.44 2.71
C LYS A 111 -1.39 -8.93 1.59
N VAL A 112 -1.91 -8.23 0.58
CA VAL A 112 -1.09 -7.68 -0.51
C VAL A 112 -0.02 -6.75 0.08
N GLY A 113 -0.43 -5.78 0.90
CA GLY A 113 0.48 -4.82 1.52
C GLY A 113 1.50 -5.49 2.45
N ILE A 114 1.08 -6.48 3.23
CA ILE A 114 1.98 -7.22 4.14
C ILE A 114 3.03 -8.01 3.35
N TYR A 115 2.63 -8.74 2.30
CA TYR A 115 3.56 -9.50 1.47
C TYR A 115 4.52 -8.59 0.72
N TYR A 116 4.01 -7.49 0.17
CA TYR A 116 4.82 -6.49 -0.52
C TYR A 116 5.86 -5.88 0.43
N ALA A 117 5.44 -5.39 1.58
CA ALA A 117 6.33 -4.82 2.59
C ALA A 117 7.40 -5.81 3.06
N LEU A 118 7.02 -7.06 3.38
CA LEU A 118 7.99 -8.08 3.78
C LEU A 118 8.96 -8.44 2.65
N TYR A 119 8.51 -8.45 1.39
CA TYR A 119 9.39 -8.65 0.23
C TYR A 119 10.44 -7.55 0.11
N LEU A 120 10.03 -6.28 0.23
CA LEU A 120 10.96 -5.13 0.24
C LEU A 120 11.99 -5.24 1.37
N LEU A 121 11.60 -5.83 2.51
CA LEU A 121 12.46 -6.10 3.67
C LEU A 121 13.27 -7.42 3.55
N GLY A 122 13.44 -7.93 2.33
CA GLY A 122 14.31 -9.06 2.00
C GLY A 122 13.70 -10.44 2.26
N ARG A 123 12.38 -10.55 2.45
CA ARG A 123 11.69 -11.86 2.53
C ARG A 123 11.26 -12.30 1.14
N GLU A 124 12.23 -12.73 0.34
CA GLU A 124 12.01 -13.12 -1.06
C GLU A 124 10.94 -14.23 -1.22
N GLU A 125 10.73 -15.05 -0.18
CA GLU A 125 9.69 -16.07 -0.17
C GLU A 125 8.25 -15.52 -0.19
N MET A 126 8.08 -14.20 -0.07
CA MET A 126 6.80 -13.51 -0.23
C MET A 126 6.40 -13.33 -1.70
N LEU A 127 7.34 -13.38 -2.66
CA LEU A 127 7.00 -13.23 -4.07
C LEU A 127 6.01 -14.31 -4.57
N PRO A 128 6.19 -15.62 -4.29
CA PRO A 128 5.18 -16.62 -4.60
C PRO A 128 3.82 -16.35 -3.95
N LYS A 129 3.78 -15.71 -2.77
CA LYS A 129 2.53 -15.34 -2.09
C LYS A 129 1.83 -14.19 -2.82
N LEU A 130 2.57 -13.15 -3.23
CA LEU A 130 2.04 -12.07 -4.08
C LEU A 130 1.51 -12.60 -5.41
N LEU A 131 2.27 -13.46 -6.09
CA LEU A 131 1.84 -14.07 -7.36
C LEU A 131 0.56 -14.89 -7.21
N SER A 132 0.36 -15.57 -6.08
CA SER A 132 -0.86 -16.35 -5.82
C SER A 132 -2.13 -15.49 -5.67
N LEU A 133 -1.98 -14.20 -5.33
CA LEU A 133 -3.11 -13.27 -5.22
C LEU A 133 -3.65 -12.84 -6.59
N LEU A 134 -2.97 -13.17 -7.68
CA LEU A 134 -3.52 -13.04 -9.04
C LEU A 134 -4.65 -14.06 -9.33
N ASP A 135 -4.84 -15.05 -8.46
CA ASP A 135 -5.93 -16.03 -8.51
C ASP A 135 -7.11 -15.66 -7.59
N ASP A 136 -7.06 -14.50 -6.92
CA ASP A 136 -8.11 -14.07 -5.98
C ASP A 136 -9.43 -13.74 -6.71
N ASN A 137 -10.55 -14.04 -6.06
CA ASN A 137 -11.88 -13.76 -6.61
C ASN A 137 -12.25 -12.27 -6.52
N TYR A 138 -11.60 -11.52 -5.63
CA TYR A 138 -11.82 -10.10 -5.48
C TYR A 138 -10.91 -9.30 -6.42
N HIS A 139 -11.53 -8.68 -7.42
CA HIS A 139 -10.81 -7.96 -8.48
C HIS A 139 -9.87 -6.86 -7.97
N LEU A 140 -10.20 -6.16 -6.88
CA LEU A 140 -9.31 -5.14 -6.32
C LEU A 140 -8.05 -5.75 -5.71
N THR A 141 -8.12 -6.94 -5.11
CA THR A 141 -6.93 -7.68 -4.64
C THR A 141 -6.01 -8.01 -5.82
N VAL A 142 -6.58 -8.46 -6.94
CA VAL A 142 -5.79 -8.75 -8.16
C VAL A 142 -5.14 -7.48 -8.72
N ILE A 143 -5.90 -6.38 -8.80
CA ILE A 143 -5.40 -5.07 -9.27
C ILE A 143 -4.26 -4.58 -8.38
N ARG A 144 -4.44 -4.60 -7.05
CA ARG A 144 -3.39 -4.17 -6.12
C ARG A 144 -2.16 -5.07 -6.21
N SER A 145 -2.36 -6.37 -6.37
CA SER A 145 -1.26 -7.33 -6.58
C SER A 145 -0.47 -7.03 -7.84
N LEU A 146 -1.13 -6.65 -8.94
CA LEU A 146 -0.46 -6.23 -10.18
C LEU A 146 0.38 -4.96 -9.97
N ASP A 147 -0.15 -3.96 -9.25
CA ASP A 147 0.57 -2.73 -8.94
C ASP A 147 1.85 -3.02 -8.14
N VAL A 148 1.77 -3.78 -7.05
CA VAL A 148 2.98 -4.09 -6.25
C VAL A 148 3.94 -5.04 -6.97
N LEU A 149 3.45 -5.94 -7.84
CA LEU A 149 4.31 -6.81 -8.66
C LEU A 149 5.14 -6.02 -9.67
N ARG A 150 4.57 -4.94 -10.22
CA ARG A 150 5.33 -4.00 -11.04
C ARG A 150 6.46 -3.36 -10.24
N ASP A 151 6.17 -2.93 -9.01
CA ASP A 151 7.12 -2.17 -8.19
C ASP A 151 8.31 -3.04 -7.72
N VAL A 152 8.11 -4.35 -7.54
CA VAL A 152 9.16 -5.29 -7.11
C VAL A 152 9.93 -5.97 -8.25
N VAL A 153 9.63 -5.64 -9.51
CA VAL A 153 10.27 -6.31 -10.64
C VAL A 153 11.76 -6.03 -10.71
N ASN A 154 12.55 -7.07 -10.94
CA ASN A 154 14.00 -7.00 -11.11
C ASN A 154 14.50 -8.09 -12.06
N GLN A 155 15.81 -8.11 -12.32
CA GLN A 155 16.41 -9.02 -13.29
C GLN A 155 16.14 -10.51 -12.99
N THR A 156 16.01 -10.91 -11.73
CA THR A 156 15.88 -12.32 -11.34
C THR A 156 14.43 -12.81 -11.35
N ASN A 157 13.47 -11.93 -11.09
CA ASN A 157 12.05 -12.30 -10.98
C ASN A 157 11.20 -11.91 -12.21
N LYS A 158 11.70 -11.05 -13.11
CA LYS A 158 10.95 -10.48 -14.24
C LYS A 158 10.22 -11.53 -15.09
N GLU A 159 10.92 -12.58 -15.52
CA GLU A 159 10.32 -13.63 -16.37
C GLU A 159 9.17 -14.36 -15.65
N ASN A 160 9.32 -14.62 -14.36
CA ASN A 160 8.28 -15.28 -13.56
C ASN A 160 7.05 -14.38 -13.39
N ILE A 161 7.25 -13.08 -13.13
CA ILE A 161 6.15 -12.12 -13.01
C ILE A 161 5.41 -12.00 -14.35
N LEU A 162 6.13 -11.80 -15.46
CA LEU A 162 5.55 -11.72 -16.80
C LEU A 162 4.73 -12.98 -17.14
N LEU A 163 5.26 -14.17 -16.85
CA LEU A 163 4.56 -15.43 -17.10
C LEU A 163 3.24 -15.54 -16.34
N ASN A 164 3.18 -15.08 -15.08
CA ASN A 164 1.95 -15.13 -14.29
C ASN A 164 0.91 -14.10 -14.76
N ILE A 165 1.35 -12.90 -15.16
CA ILE A 165 0.45 -11.89 -15.76
C ILE A 165 -0.11 -12.39 -17.10
N GLU A 166 0.72 -13.02 -17.95
CA GLU A 166 0.27 -13.61 -19.21
C GLU A 166 -0.70 -14.79 -19.01
N LYS A 167 -0.55 -15.56 -17.92
CA LYS A 167 -1.52 -16.60 -17.53
C LYS A 167 -2.84 -15.98 -17.07
N LEU A 168 -2.79 -14.89 -16.29
CA LEU A 168 -3.98 -14.15 -15.85
C LEU A 168 -4.80 -13.67 -17.06
N LEU A 169 -4.14 -13.05 -18.05
CA LEU A 169 -4.78 -12.52 -19.26
C LEU A 169 -5.45 -13.58 -20.17
N LYS A 170 -5.13 -14.87 -19.99
CA LYS A 170 -5.76 -15.97 -20.74
C LYS A 170 -7.07 -16.47 -20.12
N ARG A 171 -7.41 -16.00 -18.92
CA ARG A 171 -8.61 -16.39 -18.18
C ARG A 171 -9.77 -15.48 -18.55
N ASP A 172 -10.98 -15.92 -18.21
CA ASP A 172 -12.14 -15.04 -18.20
C ASP A 172 -12.09 -14.18 -16.93
N ILE A 173 -11.78 -12.89 -17.08
CA ILE A 173 -11.53 -11.94 -15.99
C ILE A 173 -12.28 -10.63 -16.23
N PRO A 174 -12.59 -9.86 -15.16
CA PRO A 174 -13.20 -8.55 -15.31
C PRO A 174 -12.35 -7.60 -16.17
N ILE A 175 -13.02 -6.71 -16.92
CA ILE A 175 -12.37 -5.73 -17.81
C ILE A 175 -11.35 -4.87 -17.04
N SER A 176 -11.69 -4.43 -15.83
CA SER A 176 -10.79 -3.63 -14.99
C SER A 176 -9.48 -4.35 -14.65
N VAL A 177 -9.53 -5.66 -14.37
CA VAL A 177 -8.35 -6.49 -14.12
C VAL A 177 -7.54 -6.64 -15.41
N LYS A 178 -8.22 -6.88 -16.53
CA LYS A 178 -7.57 -7.03 -17.83
C LYS A 178 -6.81 -5.76 -18.25
N GLU A 179 -7.45 -4.60 -18.16
CA GLU A 179 -6.83 -3.30 -18.49
C GLU A 179 -5.60 -3.05 -17.62
N LYS A 180 -5.71 -3.24 -16.29
CA LYS A 180 -4.59 -3.10 -15.37
C LYS A 180 -3.46 -4.08 -15.72
N ALA A 181 -3.77 -5.34 -15.97
CA ALA A 181 -2.79 -6.38 -16.29
C ALA A 181 -2.05 -6.08 -17.60
N GLU A 182 -2.74 -5.56 -18.62
CA GLU A 182 -2.13 -5.15 -19.90
C GLU A 182 -1.17 -3.98 -19.71
N VAL A 183 -1.55 -2.95 -18.94
CA VAL A 183 -0.69 -1.80 -18.61
C VAL A 183 0.58 -2.28 -17.89
N VAL A 184 0.42 -3.04 -16.80
CA VAL A 184 1.56 -3.54 -16.02
C VAL A 184 2.46 -4.46 -16.85
N LEU A 185 1.88 -5.30 -17.72
CA LEU A 185 2.66 -6.16 -18.61
C LEU A 185 3.53 -5.34 -19.57
N GLN A 186 3.00 -4.25 -20.13
CA GLN A 186 3.74 -3.36 -21.02
C GLN A 186 4.86 -2.61 -20.28
N GLU A 187 4.56 -2.08 -19.10
CA GLU A 187 5.54 -1.38 -18.25
C GLU A 187 6.71 -2.30 -17.88
N ILE A 188 6.44 -3.53 -17.42
CA ILE A 188 7.49 -4.50 -17.07
C ILE A 188 8.29 -4.96 -18.30
N LYS A 189 7.65 -5.12 -19.48
CA LYS A 189 8.38 -5.49 -20.70
C LYS A 189 9.35 -4.39 -21.13
N GLY A 190 9.00 -3.13 -20.89
CA GLY A 190 9.80 -1.95 -21.26
C GLY A 190 10.93 -1.58 -20.30
N SER A 191 10.93 -2.07 -19.05
CA SER A 191 11.99 -1.82 -18.05
C SER A 191 13.22 -2.70 -18.20
#